data_AF-A0A1G9F4A3-F1
#
_entry.id   AF-A0A1G9F4A3-F1
#
_cell.length_a   1.000
_cell.length_b   1.000
_cell.length_c   1.000
_cell.angle_alpha   90.00
_cell.angle_beta   90.00
_cell.angle_gamma   90.00
#
_symmetry.space_group_name_H-M   'P 1'
#
loop_
_entity.id
_entity.type
_entity.pdbx_description
1 polymer ?
#
loop_
_entity_poly.entity_id
_entity_poly.type
_entity_poly.pdbx_seq_one_letter_code
_entity_poly.pdbx_strand_id
1 'polypeptide(L)'
;MTRARAPFLLPPPLLAGLIALMLAVVLASGQAQAQDGPLRLAAPPEMVENGFLRHLLPRFKLKHRIAVAPVAPDAPADMVLSAEGEGVPVFAEAKEGGRRFRLRLVSRNPRTEKFLEWLTSPPGRAAIEGFPRGGPPLYTANVAEEVAEAAPEITGNAARGAELALVHCGRCHVIDERNRMAGIGSTPSFGALRALDDWHERFSSYYARNPHPSFTEILGVTPPFTEDRPTHVQPVTLSLEDVDDILAFVEALEPKFLGAPVRSAGPGAGE
;
A
#
# COMPACT_ATOMS: atom_id res chain seq x y z
N MET A 1 24.89 -6.35 -82.06
CA MET A 1 25.19 -7.38 -81.04
C MET A 1 25.23 -6.70 -79.68
N THR A 2 24.20 -6.88 -78.86
CA THR A 2 24.17 -6.36 -77.49
C THR A 2 23.36 -7.35 -76.65
N ARG A 3 24.07 -8.09 -75.78
CA ARG A 3 23.49 -9.13 -74.90
C ARG A 3 22.62 -8.48 -73.82
N ALA A 4 21.36 -8.90 -73.74
CA ALA A 4 20.50 -8.62 -72.60
C ALA A 4 21.04 -9.36 -71.36
N ARG A 5 21.21 -8.64 -70.24
CA ARG A 5 21.50 -9.23 -68.92
C ARG A 5 20.19 -9.67 -68.28
N ALA A 6 20.09 -10.95 -67.92
CA ALA A 6 18.97 -11.48 -67.14
C ALA A 6 19.03 -10.96 -65.69
N PRO A 7 17.90 -10.63 -65.06
CA PRO A 7 17.85 -10.22 -63.66
C PRO A 7 18.12 -11.43 -62.75
N PHE A 8 19.00 -11.23 -61.78
CA PHE A 8 19.38 -12.20 -60.76
C PHE A 8 18.19 -12.40 -59.80
N LEU A 9 17.35 -13.41 -60.04
CA LEU A 9 16.33 -13.82 -59.06
C LEU A 9 17.01 -14.67 -57.97
N LEU A 10 16.93 -14.22 -56.72
CA LEU A 10 17.36 -14.99 -55.56
C LEU A 10 16.54 -16.28 -55.43
N PRO A 11 17.15 -17.42 -55.05
CA PRO A 11 16.46 -18.69 -54.92
C PRO A 11 15.42 -18.65 -53.77
N PRO A 12 14.28 -19.37 -53.91
CA PRO A 12 13.12 -19.27 -53.02
C PRO A 12 13.38 -19.45 -51.50
N PRO A 13 14.30 -20.31 -51.01
CA PRO A 13 14.53 -20.45 -49.57
C PRO A 13 15.19 -19.20 -48.95
N LEU A 14 15.97 -18.44 -49.74
CA LEU A 14 16.58 -17.20 -49.26
C LEU A 14 15.55 -16.07 -49.14
N LEU A 15 14.56 -16.04 -50.03
CA LEU A 15 13.46 -15.08 -49.98
C LEU A 15 12.55 -15.31 -48.76
N ALA A 16 12.23 -16.58 -48.47
CA ALA A 16 11.43 -16.96 -47.30
C ALA A 16 12.15 -16.63 -45.98
N GLY A 17 13.47 -16.88 -45.89
CA GLY A 17 14.27 -16.51 -44.72
C GLY A 17 14.33 -15.00 -44.48
N LEU A 18 14.44 -14.20 -45.55
CA LEU A 18 14.42 -12.73 -45.47
C LEU A 18 13.06 -12.18 -45.01
N ILE A 19 11.96 -12.76 -45.48
CA ILE A 19 10.61 -12.36 -45.06
C ILE A 19 10.37 -12.73 -43.59
N ALA A 20 10.78 -13.92 -43.15
CA ALA A 20 10.65 -14.33 -41.75
C ALA A 20 11.51 -13.46 -40.81
N LEU A 21 12.72 -13.08 -41.23
CA LEU A 21 13.59 -12.19 -40.48
C LEU A 21 13.03 -10.76 -40.42
N MET A 22 12.49 -10.22 -41.52
CA MET A 22 11.80 -8.92 -41.51
C MET A 22 10.57 -8.95 -40.61
N LEU A 23 9.78 -10.02 -40.64
CA LEU A 23 8.60 -10.15 -39.79
C LEU A 23 8.97 -10.25 -38.29
N ALA A 24 10.04 -10.97 -37.96
CA ALA A 24 10.58 -11.04 -36.60
C ALA A 24 11.11 -9.69 -36.10
N VAL A 25 11.75 -8.90 -36.96
CA VAL A 25 12.21 -7.54 -36.64
C VAL A 25 11.04 -6.57 -36.44
N VAL A 26 9.97 -6.68 -37.23
CA VAL A 26 8.73 -5.89 -37.07
C VAL A 26 7.99 -6.27 -35.78
N LEU A 27 7.94 -7.56 -35.43
CA LEU A 27 7.32 -8.02 -34.18
C LEU A 27 8.15 -7.66 -32.94
N ALA A 28 9.49 -7.66 -33.04
CA ALA A 28 10.39 -7.22 -31.97
C ALA A 28 10.39 -5.70 -31.75
N SER A 29 10.07 -4.91 -32.79
CA SER A 29 9.99 -3.44 -32.68
C SER A 29 8.69 -2.95 -32.02
N GLY A 30 7.68 -3.82 -31.85
CA GLY A 30 6.47 -3.51 -31.08
C GLY A 30 6.67 -3.52 -29.55
N GLN A 31 7.75 -4.13 -29.04
CA GLN A 31 8.02 -4.25 -27.60
C GLN A 31 9.03 -3.21 -27.08
N ALA A 32 9.53 -2.34 -27.96
CA ALA A 32 10.43 -1.25 -27.64
C ALA A 32 9.74 0.11 -27.87
N GLN A 33 8.56 0.33 -27.29
CA GLN A 33 8.09 1.69 -27.08
C GLN A 33 8.95 2.30 -25.96
N ALA A 34 9.96 3.07 -26.39
CA ALA A 34 10.78 3.87 -25.51
C ALA A 34 9.90 4.68 -24.54
N GLN A 35 10.23 4.61 -23.24
CA GLN A 35 9.56 5.35 -22.16
C GLN A 35 9.94 6.84 -22.17
N ASP A 36 10.05 7.48 -23.34
CA ASP A 36 10.61 8.84 -23.52
C ASP A 36 9.56 9.96 -23.44
N GLY A 37 8.28 9.62 -23.26
CA GLY A 37 7.19 10.58 -23.15
C GLY A 37 7.05 11.23 -21.76
N PRO A 38 6.43 12.42 -21.65
CA PRO A 38 5.96 12.94 -20.38
C PRO A 38 4.86 12.04 -19.80
N LEU A 39 4.84 11.86 -18.48
CA LEU A 39 3.71 11.23 -17.80
C LEU A 39 2.46 12.10 -17.99
N ARG A 40 1.33 11.48 -18.29
CA ARG A 40 0.05 12.16 -18.51
C ARG A 40 -0.74 12.18 -17.21
N LEU A 41 -1.07 13.37 -16.73
CA LEU A 41 -1.87 13.58 -15.53
C LEU A 41 -3.24 14.13 -15.92
N ALA A 42 -4.29 13.31 -15.84
CA ALA A 42 -5.66 13.81 -15.87
C ALA A 42 -5.94 14.52 -14.55
N ALA A 43 -6.37 15.77 -14.61
CA ALA A 43 -6.61 16.60 -13.43
C ALA A 43 -7.87 17.45 -13.61
N PRO A 44 -8.50 17.92 -12.52
CA PRO A 44 -9.68 18.75 -12.59
C PRO A 44 -9.38 20.06 -13.35
N PRO A 45 -10.25 20.52 -14.27
CA PRO A 45 -10.00 21.71 -15.09
C PRO A 45 -9.66 22.95 -14.26
N GLU A 46 -10.27 23.11 -13.09
CA GLU A 46 -10.04 24.24 -12.20
C GLU A 46 -8.57 24.38 -11.78
N MET A 47 -7.83 23.27 -11.67
CA MET A 47 -6.40 23.28 -11.29
C MET A 47 -5.47 23.67 -12.44
N VAL A 48 -5.93 23.47 -13.67
CA VAL A 48 -5.24 23.95 -14.87
C VAL A 48 -5.48 25.45 -15.00
N GLU A 49 -6.73 25.87 -14.83
CA GLU A 49 -7.19 27.26 -14.98
C GLU A 49 -6.59 28.20 -13.94
N ASN A 50 -6.61 27.81 -12.65
CA ASN A 50 -6.01 28.64 -11.60
C ASN A 50 -4.47 28.65 -11.63
N GLY A 51 -3.84 27.77 -12.43
CA GLY A 51 -2.39 27.71 -12.58
C GLY A 51 -1.67 26.84 -11.55
N PHE A 52 -2.40 26.09 -10.72
CA PHE A 52 -1.81 25.19 -9.71
C PHE A 52 -0.84 24.20 -10.33
N LEU A 53 -1.21 23.53 -11.43
CA LEU A 53 -0.33 22.55 -12.08
C LEU A 53 0.91 23.23 -12.72
N ARG A 54 0.77 24.47 -13.20
CA ARG A 54 1.90 25.25 -13.70
C ARG A 54 2.89 25.63 -12.59
N HIS A 55 2.42 25.73 -11.35
CA HIS A 55 3.27 25.92 -10.18
C HIS A 55 3.87 24.58 -9.70
N LEU A 56 3.08 23.52 -9.62
CA LEU A 56 3.50 22.25 -9.02
C LEU A 56 4.48 21.46 -9.90
N LEU A 57 4.12 21.22 -11.16
CA LEU A 57 4.83 20.25 -12.02
C LEU A 57 6.29 20.62 -12.32
N PRO A 58 6.67 21.91 -12.51
CA PRO A 58 8.08 22.25 -12.71
C PRO A 58 9.00 21.87 -11.55
N ARG A 59 8.50 21.88 -10.30
CA ARG A 59 9.28 21.53 -9.11
C ARG A 59 9.61 20.05 -9.06
N PHE A 60 8.63 19.21 -9.38
CA PHE A 60 8.85 17.77 -9.54
C PHE A 60 9.87 17.50 -10.67
N LYS A 61 9.66 18.10 -11.85
CA LYS A 61 10.55 17.93 -13.00
C LYS A 61 11.98 18.36 -12.70
N LEU A 62 12.17 19.45 -11.98
CA LEU A 62 13.50 19.96 -11.64
C LEU A 62 14.29 18.95 -10.79
N LYS A 63 13.66 18.38 -9.76
CA LYS A 63 14.30 17.44 -8.83
C LYS A 63 14.47 16.04 -9.43
N HIS A 64 13.46 15.54 -10.15
CA HIS A 64 13.38 14.14 -10.57
C HIS A 64 13.66 13.92 -12.05
N ARG A 65 13.80 14.99 -12.85
CA ARG A 65 14.00 14.95 -14.32
C ARG A 65 12.88 14.22 -15.08
N ILE A 66 11.75 13.95 -14.44
CA ILE A 66 10.56 13.34 -15.03
C ILE A 66 9.59 14.45 -15.43
N ALA A 67 9.23 14.51 -16.71
CA ALA A 67 8.19 15.42 -17.18
C ALA A 67 6.80 14.85 -16.89
N VAL A 68 5.88 15.71 -16.45
CA VAL A 68 4.46 15.43 -16.28
C VAL A 68 3.69 16.49 -17.06
N ALA A 69 2.72 16.07 -17.87
CA ALA A 69 1.89 16.93 -18.69
C ALA A 69 0.42 16.76 -18.28
N PRO A 70 -0.30 17.86 -17.96
CA PRO A 70 -1.73 17.79 -17.71
C PRO A 70 -2.48 17.43 -19.00
N VAL A 71 -3.48 16.58 -18.88
CA VAL A 71 -4.40 16.21 -19.96
C VAL A 71 -5.85 16.39 -19.50
N ALA A 72 -6.79 16.42 -20.45
CA ALA A 72 -8.21 16.50 -20.14
C ALA A 72 -8.65 15.30 -19.25
N PRO A 73 -9.65 15.48 -18.37
CA PRO A 73 -10.09 14.43 -17.43
C PRO A 73 -10.49 13.10 -18.09
N ASP A 74 -10.99 13.15 -19.33
CA ASP A 74 -11.46 12.02 -20.14
C ASP A 74 -10.39 11.47 -21.10
N ALA A 75 -9.24 12.12 -21.21
CA ALA A 75 -8.15 11.65 -22.05
C ALA A 75 -7.41 10.48 -21.39
N PRO A 76 -6.80 9.57 -22.18
CA PRO A 76 -5.91 8.55 -21.63
C PRO A 76 -4.81 9.19 -20.76
N ALA A 77 -4.60 8.68 -19.55
CA ALA A 77 -3.65 9.24 -18.59
C ALA A 77 -2.94 8.14 -17.81
N ASP A 78 -1.70 8.41 -17.39
CA ASP A 78 -0.93 7.51 -16.52
C ASP A 78 -1.36 7.66 -15.06
N MET A 79 -1.83 8.86 -14.71
CA MET A 79 -2.25 9.24 -13.36
C MET A 79 -3.52 10.09 -13.44
N VAL A 80 -4.42 9.90 -12.49
CA VAL A 80 -5.67 10.66 -12.38
C VAL A 80 -5.72 11.31 -11.01
N LEU A 81 -5.83 12.64 -11.01
CA LEU A 81 -6.10 13.44 -9.82
C LEU A 81 -7.60 13.78 -9.81
N SER A 82 -8.30 13.41 -8.75
CA SER A 82 -9.75 13.57 -8.66
C SER A 82 -10.20 13.82 -7.22
N ALA A 83 -11.30 14.55 -7.05
CA ALA A 83 -11.97 14.65 -5.75
C ALA A 83 -12.78 13.39 -5.41
N GLU A 84 -13.14 12.62 -6.43
CA GLU A 84 -14.00 11.44 -6.36
C GLU A 84 -13.26 10.17 -6.81
N GLY A 85 -13.74 9.03 -6.32
CA GLY A 85 -13.19 7.71 -6.66
C GLY A 85 -12.00 7.29 -5.80
N GLU A 86 -11.39 6.17 -6.21
CA GLU A 86 -10.26 5.55 -5.51
C GLU A 86 -8.94 6.28 -5.78
N GLY A 87 -7.99 6.16 -4.84
CA GLY A 87 -6.64 6.71 -4.97
C GLY A 87 -6.05 7.10 -3.61
N VAL A 88 -4.79 7.52 -3.61
CA VAL A 88 -4.11 7.97 -2.39
C VAL A 88 -4.46 9.45 -2.13
N PRO A 89 -4.97 9.82 -0.96
CA PRO A 89 -5.19 11.23 -0.60
C PRO A 89 -3.88 12.01 -0.63
N VAL A 90 -3.87 13.18 -1.30
CA VAL A 90 -2.63 13.94 -1.53
C VAL A 90 -2.70 15.39 -1.05
N PHE A 91 -3.84 16.07 -1.22
CA PHE A 91 -4.08 17.43 -0.73
C PHE A 91 -5.59 17.73 -0.74
N ALA A 92 -6.02 18.82 -0.09
CA ALA A 92 -7.40 19.29 -0.09
C ALA A 92 -7.46 20.79 -0.40
N GLU A 93 -8.64 21.31 -0.74
CA GLU A 93 -8.87 22.76 -0.77
C GLU A 93 -8.70 23.32 0.66
N ALA A 94 -8.01 24.45 0.81
CA ALA A 94 -7.69 25.01 2.14
C ALA A 94 -8.88 25.69 2.85
N LYS A 95 -10.01 25.86 2.16
CA LYS A 95 -11.25 26.38 2.75
C LYS A 95 -11.89 25.33 3.67
N GLU A 96 -12.63 25.78 4.68
CA GLU A 96 -13.42 24.90 5.53
C GLU A 96 -14.41 24.06 4.70
N GLY A 97 -14.47 22.75 4.96
CA GLY A 97 -15.24 21.80 4.15
C GLY A 97 -14.71 21.61 2.72
N GLY A 98 -13.44 21.95 2.46
CA GLY A 98 -12.81 21.83 1.15
C GLY A 98 -12.78 20.40 0.59
N ARG A 99 -12.87 20.27 -0.74
CA ARG A 99 -12.80 18.97 -1.41
C ARG A 99 -11.42 18.34 -1.24
N ARG A 100 -11.38 17.04 -0.93
CA ARG A 100 -10.13 16.25 -0.84
C ARG A 100 -9.79 15.64 -2.18
N PHE A 101 -8.56 15.83 -2.64
CA PHE A 101 -8.07 15.26 -3.88
C PHE A 101 -7.22 14.02 -3.63
N ARG A 102 -7.46 13.01 -4.46
CA ARG A 102 -6.78 11.72 -4.46
C ARG A 102 -6.03 11.56 -5.78
N LEU A 103 -4.84 10.98 -5.70
CA LEU A 103 -4.06 10.58 -6.86
C LEU A 103 -4.18 9.06 -7.06
N ARG A 104 -4.73 8.65 -8.19
CA ARG A 104 -4.79 7.26 -8.65
C ARG A 104 -3.77 7.02 -9.74
N LEU A 105 -2.99 5.96 -9.61
CA LEU A 105 -2.06 5.51 -10.65
C LEU A 105 -2.82 4.56 -11.58
N VAL A 106 -3.05 4.97 -12.83
CA VAL A 106 -3.73 4.15 -13.85
C VAL A 106 -2.78 3.08 -14.37
N SER A 107 -1.53 3.47 -14.61
CA SER A 107 -0.43 2.56 -14.88
C SER A 107 0.57 2.65 -13.74
N ARG A 108 0.82 1.55 -13.04
CA ARG A 108 1.87 1.51 -12.02
C ARG A 108 3.22 1.26 -12.67
N ASN A 109 4.12 2.24 -12.57
CA ASN A 109 5.52 2.11 -12.95
C ASN A 109 6.40 2.98 -12.02
N PRO A 110 7.73 2.81 -12.04
CA PRO A 110 8.62 3.55 -11.14
C PRO A 110 8.50 5.07 -11.26
N ARG A 111 8.14 5.61 -12.43
CA ARG A 111 8.00 7.06 -12.64
C ARG A 111 6.72 7.61 -12.01
N THR A 112 5.59 6.90 -12.13
CA THR A 112 4.31 7.29 -11.51
C THR A 112 4.36 7.15 -10.00
N GLU A 113 5.02 6.11 -9.48
CA GLU A 113 5.25 5.93 -8.05
C GLU A 113 6.12 7.04 -7.49
N LYS A 114 7.19 7.42 -8.20
CA LYS A 114 8.05 8.54 -7.81
C LYS A 114 7.30 9.87 -7.71
N PHE A 115 6.32 10.10 -8.60
CA PHE A 115 5.49 11.31 -8.55
C PHE A 115 4.59 11.32 -7.30
N LEU A 116 3.92 10.21 -7.01
CA LEU A 116 3.10 10.06 -5.80
C LEU A 116 3.94 10.22 -4.52
N GLU A 117 5.08 9.54 -4.44
CA GLU A 117 6.03 9.63 -3.32
C GLU A 117 6.51 11.06 -3.10
N TRP A 118 6.87 11.77 -4.18
CA TRP A 118 7.28 13.16 -4.08
C TRP A 118 6.12 14.06 -3.60
N LEU A 119 4.92 13.86 -4.14
CA LEU A 119 3.76 14.70 -3.83
C LEU A 119 3.38 14.65 -2.35
N THR A 120 3.55 13.50 -1.71
CA THR A 120 3.28 13.32 -0.27
C THR A 120 4.48 13.59 0.64
N SER A 121 5.68 13.83 0.07
CA SER A 121 6.90 14.19 0.82
C SER A 121 6.94 15.66 1.27
N PRO A 122 7.77 16.06 2.24
CA PRO A 122 7.83 17.45 2.71
C PRO A 122 8.07 18.49 1.59
N PRO A 123 8.97 18.26 0.61
CA PRO A 123 9.09 19.16 -0.55
C PRO A 123 7.85 19.26 -1.44
N GLY A 124 7.08 18.17 -1.57
CA GLY A 124 5.81 18.16 -2.31
C GLY A 124 4.72 18.92 -1.57
N ARG A 125 4.57 18.66 -0.26
CA ARG A 125 3.64 19.37 0.63
C ARG A 125 3.89 20.87 0.64
N ALA A 126 5.14 21.28 0.80
CA ALA A 126 5.53 22.69 0.73
C ALA A 126 5.24 23.33 -0.65
N ALA A 127 5.32 22.55 -1.74
CA ALA A 127 4.95 23.03 -3.07
C ALA A 127 3.44 23.24 -3.21
N ILE A 128 2.63 22.37 -2.61
CA ILE A 128 1.16 22.48 -2.57
C ILE A 128 0.75 23.72 -1.76
N GLU A 129 1.25 23.83 -0.53
CA GLU A 129 0.89 24.90 0.41
C GLU A 129 1.43 26.27 -0.01
N GLY A 130 2.53 26.31 -0.75
CA GLY A 130 3.09 27.55 -1.29
C GLY A 130 2.31 28.13 -2.49
N PHE A 131 1.11 27.63 -2.80
CA PHE A 131 0.28 28.11 -3.90
C PHE A 131 -1.01 28.79 -3.42
N PRO A 132 -1.35 29.98 -3.97
CA PRO A 132 -0.61 30.79 -4.91
C PRO A 132 0.52 31.55 -4.21
N ARG A 133 1.53 31.99 -4.98
CA ARG A 133 2.63 32.77 -4.40
C ARG A 133 2.11 34.13 -3.94
N GLY A 134 2.41 34.51 -2.70
CA GLY A 134 2.10 35.83 -2.16
C GLY A 134 0.65 36.04 -1.73
N GLY A 135 -0.13 34.96 -1.60
CA GLY A 135 -1.50 34.99 -1.08
C GLY A 135 -1.77 33.85 -0.09
N PRO A 136 -2.97 33.77 0.49
CA PRO A 136 -3.36 32.66 1.35
C PRO A 136 -3.37 31.35 0.53
N PRO A 137 -2.95 30.21 1.13
CA PRO A 137 -2.89 28.93 0.43
C PRO A 137 -4.28 28.54 -0.10
N LEU A 138 -4.35 28.12 -1.36
CA LEU A 138 -5.58 27.57 -1.95
C LEU A 138 -5.75 26.08 -1.65
N TYR A 139 -4.65 25.38 -1.39
CA TYR A 139 -4.64 23.96 -1.05
C TYR A 139 -3.82 23.71 0.20
N THR A 140 -4.22 22.69 0.96
CA THR A 140 -3.50 22.18 2.11
C THR A 140 -3.02 20.77 1.84
N ALA A 141 -1.76 20.48 2.18
CA ALA A 141 -1.25 19.11 2.14
C ALA A 141 -1.53 18.34 3.44
N ASN A 142 -2.18 19.00 4.41
CA ASN A 142 -2.69 18.39 5.64
C ASN A 142 -3.95 17.55 5.36
N VAL A 143 -3.76 16.49 4.57
CA VAL A 143 -4.70 15.37 4.41
C VAL A 143 -4.00 14.04 4.53
N ALA A 144 -2.67 14.02 4.50
CA ALA A 144 -1.90 12.85 4.89
C ALA A 144 -1.96 12.61 6.41
N GLU A 145 -2.20 13.66 7.21
CA GLU A 145 -2.33 13.58 8.67
C GLU A 145 -3.73 13.11 9.09
N GLU A 146 -4.77 13.36 8.29
CA GLU A 146 -6.11 12.85 8.57
C GLU A 146 -6.32 11.37 8.17
N VAL A 147 -5.34 10.76 7.50
CA VAL A 147 -5.27 9.29 7.40
C VAL A 147 -4.70 8.69 8.71
N ALA A 148 -4.00 9.49 9.52
CA ALA A 148 -3.55 9.08 10.85
C ALA A 148 -4.61 9.35 11.93
N GLU A 149 -5.54 10.29 11.72
CA GLU A 149 -6.66 10.57 12.64
C GLU A 149 -7.89 9.67 12.40
N ALA A 150 -7.70 8.56 11.70
CA ALA A 150 -8.61 7.42 11.73
C ALA A 150 -7.88 6.16 12.21
N ALA A 151 -6.92 6.29 13.14
CA ALA A 151 -6.81 5.24 14.13
C ALA A 151 -8.21 5.13 14.77
N PRO A 152 -8.91 3.99 14.66
CA PRO A 152 -10.21 3.86 15.31
C PRO A 152 -9.99 4.22 16.78
N GLU A 153 -10.83 5.10 17.31
CA GLU A 153 -10.82 5.37 18.74
C GLU A 153 -11.06 4.03 19.44
N ILE A 154 -10.04 3.53 20.12
CA ILE A 154 -10.14 2.27 20.84
C ILE A 154 -10.89 2.57 22.14
N THR A 155 -12.20 2.30 22.15
CA THR A 155 -13.10 2.65 23.25
C THR A 155 -13.19 1.60 24.35
N GLY A 156 -12.40 0.52 24.27
CA GLY A 156 -12.45 -0.60 25.21
C GLY A 156 -11.89 -0.28 26.60
N ASN A 157 -12.27 -1.10 27.58
CA ASN A 157 -11.75 -1.06 28.94
C ASN A 157 -10.44 -1.88 29.04
N ALA A 158 -9.30 -1.19 29.02
CA ALA A 158 -7.98 -1.81 29.10
C ALA A 158 -7.77 -2.69 30.35
N ALA A 159 -8.36 -2.37 31.50
CA ALA A 159 -8.21 -3.19 32.70
C ALA A 159 -8.96 -4.52 32.56
N ARG A 160 -10.19 -4.50 32.01
CA ARG A 160 -10.94 -5.72 31.70
C ARG A 160 -10.25 -6.51 30.59
N GLY A 161 -9.74 -5.84 29.56
CA GLY A 161 -8.96 -6.45 28.49
C GLY A 161 -7.72 -7.20 28.98
N ALA A 162 -7.02 -6.64 29.96
CA ALA A 162 -5.86 -7.27 30.58
C ALA A 162 -6.22 -8.59 31.28
N GLU A 163 -7.38 -8.66 31.95
CA GLU A 163 -7.89 -9.88 32.58
C GLU A 163 -8.34 -10.90 31.53
N LEU A 164 -9.11 -10.48 30.53
CA LEU A 164 -9.58 -11.33 29.43
C LEU A 164 -8.39 -11.94 28.67
N ALA A 165 -7.39 -11.15 28.32
CA ALA A 165 -6.19 -11.62 27.64
C ALA A 165 -5.42 -12.65 28.48
N LEU A 166 -5.31 -12.42 29.79
CA LEU A 166 -4.65 -13.35 30.69
C LEU A 166 -5.40 -14.70 30.76
N VAL A 167 -6.72 -14.66 30.90
CA VAL A 167 -7.57 -15.86 31.01
C VAL A 167 -7.61 -16.65 29.71
N HIS A 168 -7.82 -15.98 28.58
CA HIS A 168 -8.12 -16.65 27.31
C HIS A 168 -6.90 -16.87 26.41
N CYS A 169 -5.89 -16.01 26.50
CA CYS A 169 -4.72 -16.04 25.63
C CYS A 169 -3.45 -16.50 26.37
N GLY A 170 -3.43 -16.37 27.70
CA GLY A 170 -2.24 -16.57 28.54
C GLY A 170 -1.63 -17.98 28.54
N ARG A 171 -2.40 -18.99 28.11
CA ARG A 171 -1.90 -20.36 27.92
C ARG A 171 -0.91 -20.45 26.76
N CYS A 172 -1.09 -19.63 25.72
CA CYS A 172 -0.25 -19.65 24.53
C CYS A 172 0.72 -18.45 24.55
N HIS A 173 0.22 -17.27 24.84
CA HIS A 173 0.99 -16.04 24.76
C HIS A 173 1.47 -15.57 26.12
N VAL A 174 2.70 -15.05 26.19
CA VAL A 174 3.08 -14.16 27.28
C VAL A 174 2.37 -12.82 27.08
N ILE A 175 1.47 -12.48 28.00
CA ILE A 175 0.58 -11.33 27.97
C ILE A 175 1.29 -10.12 28.57
N ASP A 176 1.75 -10.26 29.82
CA ASP A 176 2.50 -9.25 30.55
C ASP A 176 3.36 -9.91 31.65
N GLU A 177 3.81 -9.13 32.65
CA GLU A 177 4.67 -9.65 33.71
C GLU A 177 4.00 -10.72 34.57
N ARG A 178 2.67 -10.73 34.67
CA ARG A 178 1.90 -11.70 35.47
C ARG A 178 2.08 -13.13 34.98
N ASN A 179 2.33 -13.34 33.68
CA ASN A 179 2.54 -14.67 33.09
C ASN A 179 3.83 -14.78 32.27
N ARG A 180 4.85 -13.97 32.60
CA ARG A 180 6.16 -13.90 31.91
C ARG A 180 6.76 -15.28 31.54
N MET A 181 6.57 -16.29 32.39
CA MET A 181 7.16 -17.63 32.24
C MET A 181 6.14 -18.73 31.85
N ALA A 182 4.89 -18.37 31.54
CA ALA A 182 3.77 -19.32 31.38
C ALA A 182 3.21 -19.42 29.94
N GLY A 183 3.78 -18.71 28.97
CA GLY A 183 3.44 -18.86 27.55
C GLY A 183 4.18 -20.02 26.87
N ILE A 184 3.74 -20.39 25.66
CA ILE A 184 4.42 -21.38 24.82
C ILE A 184 5.54 -20.66 24.06
N GLY A 185 6.78 -21.16 24.15
CA GLY A 185 7.94 -20.53 23.51
C GLY A 185 7.88 -20.40 21.98
N SER A 186 6.96 -21.11 21.32
CA SER A 186 6.74 -21.06 19.87
C SER A 186 5.75 -19.98 19.42
N THR A 187 5.07 -19.30 20.36
CA THR A 187 4.14 -18.20 20.05
C THR A 187 4.69 -16.88 20.57
N PRO A 188 4.64 -15.80 19.77
CA PRO A 188 5.20 -14.51 20.17
C PRO A 188 4.45 -13.92 21.37
N SER A 189 5.13 -13.16 22.23
CA SER A 189 4.46 -12.43 23.32
C SER A 189 3.58 -11.29 22.78
N PHE A 190 2.63 -10.82 23.57
CA PHE A 190 1.82 -9.65 23.23
C PHE A 190 2.70 -8.42 22.99
N GLY A 191 3.70 -8.18 23.86
CA GLY A 191 4.66 -7.09 23.66
C GLY A 191 5.44 -7.21 22.35
N ALA A 192 5.79 -8.41 21.90
CA ALA A 192 6.45 -8.61 20.61
C ALA A 192 5.50 -8.36 19.43
N LEU A 193 4.26 -8.84 19.52
CA LEU A 193 3.23 -8.57 18.50
C LEU A 193 2.89 -7.07 18.42
N ARG A 194 2.90 -6.37 19.56
CA ARG A 194 2.65 -4.92 19.68
C ARG A 194 3.71 -4.06 18.98
N ALA A 195 4.91 -4.62 18.76
CA ALA A 195 6.00 -3.94 18.06
C ALA A 195 5.92 -4.05 16.52
N LEU A 196 4.95 -4.79 15.98
CA LEU A 196 4.75 -4.93 14.53
C LEU A 196 3.95 -3.76 13.96
N ASP A 197 4.24 -3.35 12.72
CA ASP A 197 3.52 -2.25 12.05
C ASP A 197 2.02 -2.55 11.87
N ASP A 198 1.66 -3.83 11.68
CA ASP A 198 0.30 -4.31 11.49
C ASP A 198 -0.35 -4.87 12.78
N TRP A 199 0.17 -4.50 13.96
CA TRP A 199 -0.31 -5.02 15.25
C TRP A 199 -1.83 -4.85 15.40
N HIS A 200 -2.36 -3.66 15.07
CA HIS A 200 -3.77 -3.34 15.25
C HIS A 200 -4.67 -4.29 14.46
N GLU A 201 -4.34 -4.52 13.18
CA GLU A 201 -5.07 -5.46 12.32
C GLU A 201 -4.99 -6.90 12.86
N ARG A 202 -3.82 -7.31 13.37
CA ARG A 202 -3.63 -8.65 13.94
C ARG A 202 -4.49 -8.86 15.17
N PHE A 203 -4.54 -7.90 16.08
CA PHE A 203 -5.33 -7.99 17.31
C PHE A 203 -6.82 -7.74 17.08
N SER A 204 -7.23 -6.99 16.05
CA SER A 204 -8.67 -6.81 15.76
C SER A 204 -9.30 -7.99 15.05
N SER A 205 -8.49 -8.87 14.45
CA SER A 205 -8.95 -10.00 13.64
C SER A 205 -8.32 -11.34 14.04
N TYR A 206 -7.72 -11.45 15.24
CA TYR A 206 -6.95 -12.64 15.63
C TYR A 206 -7.78 -13.93 15.53
N TYR A 207 -9.08 -13.87 15.85
CA TYR A 207 -10.01 -14.99 15.80
C TYR A 207 -10.18 -15.59 14.40
N ALA A 208 -9.85 -14.84 13.35
CA ALA A 208 -9.84 -15.30 11.96
C ALA A 208 -8.45 -15.79 11.50
N ARG A 209 -7.41 -15.65 12.32
CA ARG A 209 -6.02 -15.98 11.97
C ARG A 209 -5.58 -17.28 12.64
N ASN A 210 -5.04 -18.20 11.85
CA ASN A 210 -4.50 -19.46 12.37
C ASN A 210 -3.48 -19.21 13.52
N PRO A 211 -3.55 -19.98 14.61
CA PRO A 211 -4.39 -21.16 14.82
C PRO A 211 -5.80 -20.88 15.41
N HIS A 212 -6.15 -19.63 15.70
CA HIS A 212 -7.33 -19.27 16.52
C HIS A 212 -8.70 -19.76 16.01
N PRO A 213 -9.01 -19.80 14.70
CA PRO A 213 -10.33 -20.28 14.23
C PRO A 213 -10.67 -21.71 14.67
N SER A 214 -9.68 -22.50 15.08
CA SER A 214 -9.88 -23.89 15.52
C SER A 214 -10.38 -24.02 16.97
N PHE A 215 -10.34 -22.94 17.77
CA PHE A 215 -10.75 -22.97 19.17
C PHE A 215 -11.33 -21.64 19.70
N THR A 216 -11.41 -20.60 18.88
CA THR A 216 -11.98 -19.30 19.26
C THR A 216 -13.33 -19.09 18.61
N GLU A 217 -14.32 -18.72 19.42
CA GLU A 217 -15.65 -18.28 19.01
C GLU A 217 -15.86 -16.83 19.46
N ILE A 218 -16.19 -15.96 18.52
CA ILE A 218 -16.67 -14.61 18.79
C ILE A 218 -18.19 -14.57 18.63
N LEU A 219 -18.89 -14.30 19.72
CA LEU A 219 -20.35 -14.27 19.80
C LEU A 219 -20.93 -13.31 18.76
N GLY A 220 -21.82 -13.83 17.90
CA GLY A 220 -22.48 -13.06 16.85
C GLY A 220 -21.60 -12.76 15.63
N VAL A 221 -20.36 -13.23 15.59
CA VAL A 221 -19.40 -12.97 14.49
C VAL A 221 -18.93 -14.26 13.82
N THR A 222 -18.42 -15.21 14.60
CA THR A 222 -17.97 -16.50 14.07
C THR A 222 -19.06 -17.56 14.25
N PRO A 223 -19.15 -18.57 13.36
CA PRO A 223 -20.01 -19.72 13.58
C PRO A 223 -19.64 -20.44 14.89
N PRO A 224 -20.64 -20.92 15.66
CA PRO A 224 -20.35 -21.70 16.86
C PRO A 224 -19.73 -23.05 16.51
N PHE A 225 -18.98 -23.62 17.46
CA PHE A 225 -18.52 -25.01 17.33
C PHE A 225 -19.71 -25.97 17.43
N THR A 226 -19.73 -27.00 16.58
CA THR A 226 -20.78 -28.00 16.49
C THR A 226 -20.25 -29.39 16.85
N GLU A 227 -21.15 -30.35 17.13
CA GLU A 227 -20.74 -31.73 17.47
C GLU A 227 -19.90 -32.40 16.38
N ASP A 228 -20.12 -32.05 15.11
CA ASP A 228 -19.35 -32.53 13.95
C ASP A 228 -18.02 -31.78 13.74
N ARG A 229 -17.76 -30.72 14.51
CA ARG A 229 -16.49 -29.98 14.55
C ARG A 229 -16.05 -29.72 16.00
N PRO A 230 -15.70 -30.77 16.75
CA PRO A 230 -15.29 -30.61 18.14
C PRO A 230 -13.95 -29.88 18.24
N THR A 231 -13.79 -29.05 19.27
CA THR A 231 -12.50 -28.43 19.57
C THR A 231 -11.61 -29.42 20.31
N HIS A 232 -10.32 -29.46 19.95
CA HIS A 232 -9.33 -30.30 20.66
C HIS A 232 -8.80 -29.67 21.95
N VAL A 233 -9.23 -28.44 22.23
CA VAL A 233 -8.90 -27.69 23.45
C VAL A 233 -10.18 -27.01 23.96
N GLN A 234 -10.19 -26.60 25.23
CA GLN A 234 -11.27 -25.77 25.76
C GLN A 234 -11.45 -24.53 24.86
N PRO A 235 -12.66 -24.28 24.32
CA PRO A 235 -12.91 -23.11 23.48
C PRO A 235 -12.70 -21.82 24.25
N VAL A 236 -12.24 -20.80 23.52
CA VAL A 236 -12.29 -19.40 23.93
C VAL A 236 -13.57 -18.82 23.36
N THR A 237 -14.45 -18.31 24.21
CA THR A 237 -15.71 -17.67 23.80
C THR A 237 -15.69 -16.23 24.29
N LEU A 238 -15.74 -15.28 23.36
CA LEU A 238 -15.63 -13.84 23.63
C LEU A 238 -16.70 -13.08 22.83
N SER A 239 -17.12 -11.91 23.28
CA SER A 239 -17.92 -10.98 22.48
C SER A 239 -17.02 -10.02 21.68
N LEU A 240 -17.60 -9.25 20.75
CA LEU A 240 -16.85 -8.15 20.12
C LEU A 240 -16.40 -7.09 21.13
N GLU A 241 -17.21 -6.81 22.15
CA GLU A 241 -16.84 -5.88 23.21
C GLU A 241 -15.63 -6.38 24.00
N ASP A 242 -15.54 -7.69 24.25
CA ASP A 242 -14.35 -8.28 24.88
C ASP A 242 -13.11 -8.15 23.99
N VAL A 243 -13.27 -8.22 22.66
CA VAL A 243 -12.18 -7.99 21.70
C VAL A 243 -11.73 -6.52 21.76
N ASP A 244 -12.65 -5.58 21.83
CA ASP A 244 -12.35 -4.15 21.97
C ASP A 244 -11.63 -3.84 23.29
N ASP A 245 -12.04 -4.48 24.39
CA ASP A 245 -11.35 -4.39 25.68
C ASP A 245 -9.91 -4.92 25.59
N ILE A 246 -9.71 -6.09 24.95
CA ILE A 246 -8.37 -6.66 24.72
C ILE A 246 -7.52 -5.73 23.83
N LEU A 247 -8.12 -5.12 22.80
CA LEU A 247 -7.45 -4.15 21.95
C LEU A 247 -6.98 -2.92 22.74
N ALA A 248 -7.84 -2.38 23.62
CA ALA A 248 -7.50 -1.24 24.49
C ALA A 248 -6.33 -1.56 25.42
N PHE A 249 -6.31 -2.78 25.97
CA PHE A 249 -5.18 -3.26 26.76
C PHE A 249 -3.89 -3.32 25.93
N VAL A 250 -3.95 -3.92 24.74
CA VAL A 250 -2.79 -4.09 23.87
C VAL A 250 -2.24 -2.74 23.39
N GLU A 251 -3.09 -1.77 23.10
CA GLU A 251 -2.67 -0.42 22.74
C GLU A 251 -1.77 0.19 23.81
N ALA A 252 -2.14 0.02 25.09
CA ALA A 252 -1.42 0.52 26.26
C ALA A 252 -0.16 -0.29 26.63
N LEU A 253 0.09 -1.44 25.99
CA LEU A 253 1.29 -2.25 26.25
C LEU A 253 2.54 -1.61 25.66
N GLU A 254 3.63 -1.66 26.43
CA GLU A 254 4.96 -1.30 25.94
C GLU A 254 5.42 -2.30 24.85
N PRO A 255 5.78 -1.84 23.64
CA PRO A 255 6.33 -2.70 22.60
C PRO A 255 7.66 -3.34 23.03
N LYS A 256 7.80 -4.66 22.86
CA LYS A 256 9.05 -5.39 23.12
C LYS A 256 9.70 -5.80 21.80
N PHE A 257 10.74 -5.07 21.41
CA PHE A 257 11.50 -5.37 20.20
C PHE A 257 12.33 -6.65 20.39
N LEU A 258 12.11 -7.65 19.53
CA LEU A 258 12.84 -8.94 19.55
C LEU A 258 14.26 -8.85 18.96
N GLY A 259 14.81 -7.65 18.76
CA GLY A 259 16.08 -7.43 18.07
C GLY A 259 15.97 -7.59 16.55
N ALA A 260 17.08 -7.39 15.83
CA ALA A 260 17.12 -7.59 14.39
C ALA A 260 16.82 -9.05 14.02
N PRO A 261 16.18 -9.32 12.87
CA PRO A 261 15.89 -10.69 12.44
C PRO A 261 17.17 -11.53 12.42
N VAL A 262 17.12 -12.65 13.13
CA VAL A 262 18.20 -13.65 13.09
C VAL A 262 18.25 -14.18 11.66
N ARG A 263 19.35 -13.87 10.95
CA ARG A 263 19.64 -14.50 9.67
C ARG A 263 19.80 -15.98 9.95
N SER A 264 18.84 -16.80 9.53
CA SER A 264 19.05 -18.24 9.48
C SER A 264 20.28 -18.47 8.61
N ALA A 265 21.36 -18.96 9.21
CA ALA A 265 22.52 -19.42 8.46
C ALA A 265 22.01 -20.47 7.47
N GLY A 266 22.08 -20.15 6.18
CA GLY A 266 21.81 -21.13 5.14
C GLY A 266 22.77 -22.31 5.29
N PRO A 267 22.35 -23.54 4.94
CA PRO A 267 23.23 -24.68 5.02
C PRO A 267 24.32 -24.52 3.95
N GLY A 268 25.59 -24.47 4.37
CA GLY A 268 26.72 -24.69 3.46
C GLY A 268 27.81 -23.63 3.53
N ALA A 269 28.82 -23.93 4.35
CA ALA A 269 30.23 -23.68 4.02
C ALA A 269 31.07 -24.60 4.91
N GLY A 270 31.03 -25.89 4.60
CA GLY A 270 32.07 -26.82 4.97
C GLY A 270 32.87 -27.13 3.71
N GLU A 271 34.07 -26.59 3.62
CA GLU A 271 35.22 -27.19 2.94
C GLU A 271 36.29 -27.45 4.00
#